data_AF-A0A378Y018-F1
#
_entry.id   AF-A0A378Y018-F1
#
_cell.length_a   1.000
_cell.length_b   1.000
_cell.length_c   1.000
_cell.angle_alpha   90.00
_cell.angle_beta   90.00
_cell.angle_gamma   90.00
#
_symmetry.space_group_name_H-M   'P 1'
#
loop_
_entity.id
_entity.type
_entity.pdbx_description
1 polymer ?
#
loop_
_entity_poly.entity_id
_entity_poly.type
_entity_poly.pdbx_seq_one_letter_code
_entity_poly.pdbx_strand_id
1 'polypeptide(L)'
;MNKIYDAADWSIQEDSFTQMFYNQNTRQFWLPEEISLNGDLLTWKSMSVAEKDTYKKALAGLTLLDTEQGNTGMPTITALVKGHQRKAVLNFMAMMENAVHAKSYSNIFMTLASSEDIKLLFEWVKENKYLQKKASIIVDVYNGAKQDDEISLYKAMVASVYLESFLFYSGFYYPLLCYGQGRLMQSGEIINLIIRRIAA
;
A
#
# COMPACT_ATOMS: atom_id res chain seq x y z
N MET A 1 27.04 -16.90 26.04
CA MET A 1 27.85 -16.30 24.96
C MET A 1 27.34 -14.90 24.70
N ASN A 2 28.20 -13.93 24.47
CA ASN A 2 27.78 -12.57 24.12
C ASN A 2 27.25 -12.55 22.68
N LYS A 3 26.16 -11.83 22.44
CA LYS A 3 25.60 -11.60 21.11
C LYS A 3 26.63 -10.83 20.26
N ILE A 4 26.96 -11.35 19.08
CA ILE A 4 27.81 -10.66 18.10
C ILE A 4 26.89 -9.82 17.20
N TYR A 5 27.26 -8.56 16.99
CA TYR A 5 26.61 -7.67 16.04
C TYR A 5 27.51 -7.55 14.80
N ASP A 6 26.92 -7.70 13.63
CA ASP A 6 27.56 -7.61 12.32
C ASP A 6 27.00 -6.43 11.50
N ALA A 7 27.73 -6.03 10.46
CA ALA A 7 27.37 -4.91 9.61
C ALA A 7 26.89 -5.38 8.22
N ALA A 8 26.07 -4.56 7.56
CA ALA A 8 25.64 -4.81 6.20
C ALA A 8 26.82 -4.66 5.23
N ASP A 9 27.12 -5.71 4.45
CA ASP A 9 28.10 -5.68 3.36
C ASP A 9 27.37 -5.85 2.03
N TRP A 10 27.34 -4.80 1.21
CA TRP A 10 26.71 -4.81 -0.12
C TRP A 10 27.66 -5.25 -1.24
N SER A 11 28.95 -5.45 -0.95
CA SER A 11 29.91 -6.00 -1.91
C SER A 11 29.72 -7.51 -2.14
N ILE A 12 29.05 -8.18 -1.21
CA ILE A 12 28.71 -9.61 -1.26
C ILE A 12 27.19 -9.74 -1.38
N GLN A 13 26.70 -10.59 -2.29
CA GLN A 13 25.27 -10.84 -2.42
C GLN A 13 24.78 -11.82 -1.35
N GLU A 14 23.75 -11.44 -0.60
CA GLU A 14 23.07 -12.34 0.36
C GLU A 14 22.19 -13.40 -0.35
N ASP A 15 21.71 -13.07 -1.55
CA ASP A 15 21.01 -13.94 -2.49
C ASP A 15 21.03 -13.36 -3.91
N SER A 16 20.46 -14.10 -4.87
CA SER A 16 20.49 -13.77 -6.30
C SER A 16 19.54 -12.65 -6.73
N PHE A 17 18.70 -12.09 -5.84
CA PHE A 17 17.61 -11.21 -6.24
C PHE A 17 17.51 -9.90 -5.45
N THR A 18 17.91 -9.86 -4.19
CA THR A 18 17.67 -8.72 -3.29
C THR A 18 18.25 -7.41 -3.83
N GLN A 19 19.46 -7.42 -4.38
CA GLN A 19 20.06 -6.21 -4.97
C GLN A 19 19.33 -5.75 -6.24
N MET A 20 18.77 -6.67 -7.03
CA MET A 20 17.93 -6.33 -8.18
C MET A 20 16.65 -5.63 -7.71
N PHE A 21 15.95 -6.19 -6.71
CA PHE A 21 14.75 -5.57 -6.15
C PHE A 21 15.04 -4.23 -5.49
N TYR A 22 16.18 -4.08 -4.80
CA TYR A 22 16.64 -2.80 -4.27
C TYR A 22 16.76 -1.72 -5.35
N ASN A 23 17.46 -2.05 -6.45
CA ASN A 23 17.63 -1.13 -7.58
C ASN A 23 16.30 -0.78 -8.25
N GLN A 24 15.39 -1.75 -8.37
CA GLN A 24 14.07 -1.52 -8.95
C GLN A 24 13.22 -0.61 -8.05
N ASN A 25 13.14 -0.90 -6.75
CA ASN A 25 12.36 -0.13 -5.78
C ASN A 25 12.82 1.33 -5.70
N THR A 26 14.13 1.55 -5.62
CA THR A 26 14.70 2.91 -5.54
C THR A 26 14.50 3.73 -6.81
N ARG A 27 14.57 3.10 -8.00
CA ARG A 27 14.25 3.77 -9.29
C ARG A 27 12.78 4.10 -9.45
N GLN A 28 11.90 3.37 -8.76
CA GLN A 28 10.45 3.58 -8.82
C GLN A 28 9.96 4.56 -7.77
N PHE A 29 10.83 5.15 -6.94
CA PHE A 29 10.47 6.18 -5.98
C PHE A 29 9.78 7.37 -6.66
N TRP A 30 8.76 7.90 -6.01
CA TRP A 30 7.99 9.06 -6.44
C TRP A 30 7.35 9.71 -5.22
N LEU A 31 7.01 10.99 -5.33
CA LEU A 31 6.28 11.75 -4.32
C LEU A 31 4.91 12.19 -4.85
N PRO A 32 3.88 12.23 -4.00
CA PRO A 32 2.54 12.64 -4.44
C PRO A 32 2.46 14.08 -4.92
N GLU A 33 3.41 14.93 -4.53
CA GLU A 33 3.53 16.31 -5.01
C GLU A 33 3.89 16.44 -6.50
N GLU A 34 4.37 15.36 -7.13
CA GLU A 34 4.77 15.36 -8.55
C GLU A 34 3.55 15.42 -9.50
N ILE A 35 2.35 15.05 -9.03
CA ILE A 35 1.13 15.00 -9.84
C ILE A 35 0.12 16.04 -9.33
N SER A 36 -0.25 16.99 -10.19
CA SER A 36 -1.25 18.02 -9.88
C SER A 36 -2.68 17.50 -10.10
N LEU A 37 -3.44 17.34 -9.02
CA LEU A 37 -4.78 16.74 -9.05
C LEU A 37 -5.89 17.69 -9.53
N ASN A 38 -5.64 18.99 -9.68
CA ASN A 38 -6.66 19.98 -10.03
C ASN A 38 -7.38 19.68 -11.36
N GLY A 39 -6.69 19.01 -12.29
CA GLY A 39 -7.26 18.62 -13.58
C GLY A 39 -8.45 17.66 -13.48
N ASP A 40 -8.56 16.92 -12.38
CA ASP A 40 -9.62 15.92 -12.19
C ASP A 40 -10.98 16.54 -11.84
N LEU A 41 -10.98 17.76 -11.26
CA LEU A 41 -12.20 18.41 -10.75
C LEU A 41 -13.29 18.56 -11.81
N LEU A 42 -12.92 18.79 -13.07
CA LEU A 42 -13.87 18.92 -14.16
C LEU A 42 -14.63 17.62 -14.40
N THR A 43 -13.89 16.51 -14.55
CA THR A 43 -14.48 15.18 -14.76
C THR A 43 -15.17 14.66 -13.51
N TRP A 44 -14.68 15.02 -12.32
CA TRP A 44 -15.32 14.70 -11.05
C TRP A 44 -16.71 15.35 -10.95
N LYS A 45 -16.84 16.63 -11.30
CA LYS A 45 -18.13 17.34 -11.21
C LYS A 45 -19.23 16.67 -12.03
N SER A 46 -18.91 16.15 -13.22
CA SER A 46 -19.88 15.50 -14.10
C SER A 46 -20.29 14.08 -13.67
N MET A 47 -19.59 13.46 -12.70
CA MET A 47 -19.95 12.13 -12.22
C MET A 47 -21.23 12.16 -11.38
N SER A 48 -22.03 11.10 -11.50
CA SER A 48 -23.20 10.88 -10.67
C SER A 48 -22.83 10.67 -9.20
N VAL A 49 -23.82 10.82 -8.32
CA VAL A 49 -23.63 10.60 -6.87
C VAL A 49 -23.17 9.18 -6.57
N ALA A 50 -23.73 8.17 -7.26
CA ALA A 50 -23.37 6.77 -7.07
C ALA A 50 -21.92 6.48 -7.51
N GLU A 51 -21.48 7.07 -8.63
CA GLU A 51 -20.10 6.92 -9.09
C GLU A 51 -19.12 7.57 -8.11
N LYS A 52 -19.44 8.77 -7.60
CA LYS A 52 -18.60 9.48 -6.60
C LYS A 52 -18.50 8.70 -5.30
N ASP A 53 -19.62 8.17 -4.81
CA ASP A 53 -19.67 7.37 -3.58
C ASP A 53 -18.85 6.08 -3.73
N THR A 54 -19.00 5.38 -4.86
CA THR A 54 -18.22 4.17 -5.17
C THR A 54 -16.73 4.47 -5.23
N TYR A 55 -16.33 5.55 -5.89
CA TYR A 55 -14.93 5.98 -5.99
C TYR A 55 -14.32 6.26 -4.62
N LYS A 56 -15.02 7.08 -3.81
CA LYS A 56 -14.58 7.43 -2.45
C LYS A 56 -14.41 6.18 -1.58
N LYS A 57 -15.40 5.28 -1.57
CA LYS A 57 -15.36 4.05 -0.76
C LYS A 57 -14.28 3.08 -1.20
N ALA A 58 -14.04 2.95 -2.51
CA ALA A 58 -12.93 2.16 -3.04
C ALA A 58 -11.59 2.70 -2.53
N LEU A 59 -11.32 4.00 -2.70
CA LEU A 59 -10.07 4.62 -2.21
C LEU A 59 -9.90 4.50 -0.70
N ALA A 60 -10.98 4.64 0.08
CA ALA A 60 -10.89 4.59 1.53
C ALA A 60 -10.60 3.17 2.03
N GLY A 61 -11.15 2.16 1.33
CA GLY A 61 -10.79 0.76 1.53
C GLY A 61 -9.33 0.47 1.21
N LEU A 62 -8.80 1.01 0.12
CA LEU A 62 -7.37 0.89 -0.21
C LEU A 62 -6.50 1.55 0.87
N THR A 63 -6.88 2.74 1.33
CA THR A 63 -6.16 3.48 2.38
C THR A 63 -6.03 2.67 3.67
N LEU A 64 -7.11 1.99 4.10
CA LEU A 64 -7.07 1.10 5.27
C LEU A 64 -6.03 -0.02 5.08
N LEU A 65 -6.07 -0.68 3.92
CA LEU A 65 -5.21 -1.83 3.65
C LEU A 65 -3.72 -1.43 3.54
N ASP A 66 -3.41 -0.33 2.86
CA ASP A 66 -2.04 0.23 2.81
C ASP A 66 -1.55 0.64 4.21
N THR A 67 -2.44 1.19 5.05
CA THR A 67 -2.10 1.56 6.43
C THR A 67 -1.70 0.33 7.25
N GLU A 68 -2.47 -0.77 7.19
CA GLU A 68 -2.13 -1.99 7.93
C GLU A 68 -0.87 -2.68 7.38
N GLN A 69 -0.66 -2.61 6.06
CA GLN A 69 0.53 -3.16 5.44
C GLN A 69 1.79 -2.40 5.87
N GLY A 70 1.74 -1.07 5.90
CA GLY A 70 2.86 -0.24 6.30
C GLY A 70 3.11 -0.23 7.81
N ASN A 71 2.06 -0.25 8.65
CA ASN A 71 2.22 -0.19 10.11
C ASN A 71 2.51 -1.55 10.76
N THR A 72 1.96 -2.63 10.18
CA THR A 72 1.99 -3.95 10.81
C THR A 72 2.69 -4.96 9.90
N GLY A 73 2.22 -5.14 8.66
CA GLY A 73 2.70 -6.20 7.75
C GLY A 73 4.20 -6.13 7.47
N MET A 74 4.64 -5.06 6.80
CA MET A 74 6.05 -4.88 6.42
C MET A 74 6.99 -4.83 7.64
N PRO A 75 6.70 -4.08 8.72
CA PRO A 75 7.55 -4.09 9.92
C PRO A 75 7.68 -5.48 10.57
N THR A 76 6.58 -6.23 10.64
CA THR A 76 6.58 -7.59 11.23
C THR A 76 7.45 -8.54 10.42
N ILE A 77 7.26 -8.59 9.10
CA ILE A 77 8.06 -9.44 8.20
C ILE A 77 9.53 -9.00 8.25
N THR A 78 9.80 -7.69 8.20
CA THR A 78 11.15 -7.14 8.26
C THR A 78 11.87 -7.53 9.55
N ALA A 79 11.19 -7.50 10.70
CA ALA A 79 11.78 -7.88 11.98
C ALA A 79 12.26 -9.34 11.97
N LEU A 80 11.47 -10.24 11.36
CA LEU A 80 11.68 -11.69 11.38
C LEU A 80 12.61 -12.22 10.28
N VAL A 81 12.68 -11.54 9.13
CA VAL A 81 13.59 -11.93 8.03
C VAL A 81 15.05 -11.74 8.44
N LYS A 82 15.93 -12.67 8.04
CA LYS A 82 17.39 -12.59 8.20
C LYS A 82 18.03 -11.96 6.97
N GLY A 83 19.15 -11.27 7.15
CA GLY A 83 19.90 -10.60 6.08
C GLY A 83 19.69 -9.09 6.09
N HIS A 84 20.78 -8.34 6.07
CA HIS A 84 20.75 -6.87 6.13
C HIS A 84 20.20 -6.28 4.83
N GLN A 85 20.54 -6.88 3.69
CA GLN A 85 20.09 -6.40 2.37
C GLN A 85 18.58 -6.59 2.21
N ARG A 86 18.05 -7.75 2.61
CA ARG A 86 16.59 -8.02 2.58
C ARG A 86 15.81 -7.07 3.46
N LYS A 87 16.30 -6.85 4.69
CA LYS A 87 15.70 -5.88 5.63
C LYS A 87 15.69 -4.46 5.03
N ALA A 88 16.74 -4.06 4.31
CA ALA A 88 16.78 -2.75 3.66
C ALA A 88 15.71 -2.60 2.57
N VAL A 89 15.50 -3.62 1.73
CA VAL A 89 14.44 -3.61 0.70
C VAL A 89 13.05 -3.54 1.36
N LEU A 90 12.79 -4.37 2.36
CA LEU A 90 11.50 -4.37 3.05
C LEU A 90 11.23 -3.07 3.82
N ASN A 91 12.26 -2.43 4.38
CA ASN A 91 12.14 -1.10 4.98
C ASN A 91 11.76 -0.03 3.95
N PHE A 92 12.36 -0.09 2.75
CA PHE A 92 11.97 0.82 1.66
C PHE A 92 10.52 0.59 1.26
N MET A 93 10.11 -0.68 1.15
CA MET A 93 8.71 -1.03 0.91
C MET A 93 7.79 -0.46 2.00
N ALA A 94 8.08 -0.70 3.29
CA ALA A 94 7.30 -0.14 4.40
C ALA A 94 7.18 1.39 4.35
N MET A 95 8.26 2.08 3.95
CA MET A 95 8.26 3.53 3.78
C MET A 95 7.32 3.96 2.66
N MET A 96 7.33 3.27 1.51
CA MET A 96 6.42 3.58 0.40
C MET A 96 4.95 3.47 0.80
N GLU A 97 4.54 2.47 1.61
CA GLU A 97 3.15 2.35 2.06
C GLU A 97 2.71 3.55 2.89
N ASN A 98 3.47 3.85 3.95
CA ASN A 98 3.07 4.82 4.96
C ASN A 98 3.29 6.26 4.52
N ALA A 99 4.41 6.53 3.84
CA ALA A 99 4.82 7.89 3.53
C ALA A 99 4.36 8.35 2.15
N VAL A 100 4.22 7.42 1.20
CA VAL A 100 3.87 7.75 -0.19
C VAL A 100 2.43 7.36 -0.48
N HIS A 101 2.06 6.07 -0.40
CA HIS A 101 0.72 5.60 -0.79
C HIS A 101 -0.39 6.20 0.07
N ALA A 102 -0.30 6.07 1.40
CA ALA A 102 -1.31 6.59 2.32
C ALA A 102 -1.51 8.12 2.19
N LYS A 103 -0.42 8.86 2.00
CA LYS A 103 -0.47 10.31 1.74
C LYS A 103 -1.09 10.64 0.38
N SER A 104 -0.81 9.83 -0.64
CA SER A 104 -1.37 10.00 -1.98
C SER A 104 -2.88 9.90 -2.01
N TYR A 105 -3.47 8.91 -1.31
CA TYR A 105 -4.93 8.83 -1.18
C TYR A 105 -5.50 10.06 -0.48
N SER A 106 -4.83 10.54 0.57
CA SER A 106 -5.23 11.76 1.29
C SER A 106 -5.24 12.97 0.36
N ASN A 107 -4.25 13.14 -0.52
CA ASN A 107 -4.21 14.21 -1.51
C ASN A 107 -5.38 14.11 -2.51
N ILE A 108 -5.72 12.91 -2.97
CA ILE A 108 -6.90 12.69 -3.82
C ILE A 108 -8.17 13.08 -3.08
N PHE A 109 -8.35 12.63 -1.84
CA PHE A 109 -9.52 12.98 -1.04
C PHE A 109 -9.67 14.48 -0.83
N MET A 110 -8.61 15.17 -0.43
CA MET A 110 -8.62 16.61 -0.20
C MET A 110 -8.93 17.41 -1.48
N THR A 111 -8.66 16.84 -2.65
CA THR A 111 -9.03 17.45 -3.93
C THR A 111 -10.50 17.21 -4.29
N LEU A 112 -11.00 15.98 -4.09
CA LEU A 112 -12.30 15.56 -4.62
C LEU A 112 -13.47 15.70 -3.63
N ALA A 113 -13.19 15.82 -2.33
CA ALA A 113 -14.19 15.80 -1.27
C ALA A 113 -13.99 16.91 -0.23
N SER A 114 -15.06 17.30 0.44
CA SER A 114 -15.00 18.21 1.58
C SER A 114 -14.43 17.50 2.82
N SER A 115 -13.91 18.25 3.78
CA SER A 115 -13.40 17.66 5.04
C SER A 115 -14.47 16.87 5.80
N GLU A 116 -15.74 17.28 5.74
CA GLU A 116 -16.84 16.56 6.36
C GLU A 116 -17.13 15.24 5.65
N ASP A 117 -17.16 15.24 4.31
CA ASP A 117 -17.30 14.02 3.51
C ASP A 117 -16.18 13.02 3.81
N ILE A 118 -14.95 13.51 3.94
CA ILE A 118 -13.78 12.70 4.26
C ILE A 118 -13.94 12.06 5.64
N LYS A 119 -14.33 12.85 6.65
CA LYS A 119 -14.56 12.36 8.01
C LYS A 119 -15.60 11.23 8.04
N LEU A 120 -16.76 11.45 7.43
CA LEU A 120 -17.83 10.45 7.34
C LEU A 120 -17.38 9.19 6.60
N LEU A 121 -16.55 9.34 5.57
CA LEU A 121 -15.99 8.22 4.83
C LEU A 121 -15.05 7.37 5.68
N PHE A 122 -14.19 7.98 6.50
CA PHE A 122 -13.30 7.24 7.41
C PHE A 122 -14.06 6.62 8.59
N GLU A 123 -15.17 7.22 9.04
CA GLU A 123 -16.09 6.56 9.98
C GLU A 123 -16.73 5.32 9.34
N TRP A 124 -17.21 5.43 8.09
CA TRP A 124 -17.74 4.29 7.35
C TRP A 124 -16.73 3.15 7.18
N VAL A 125 -15.44 3.46 6.96
CA VAL A 125 -14.37 2.43 6.89
C VAL A 125 -14.26 1.64 8.20
N LYS A 126 -14.37 2.31 9.35
CA LYS A 126 -14.31 1.66 10.67
C LYS A 126 -15.50 0.74 10.92
N GLU A 127 -16.68 1.09 10.41
CA GLU A 127 -17.92 0.33 10.62
C GLU A 127 -18.17 -0.72 9.54
N ASN A 128 -17.48 -0.64 8.39
CA ASN A 128 -17.73 -1.55 7.28
C ASN A 128 -17.29 -2.98 7.59
N LYS A 129 -18.27 -3.87 7.82
CA LYS A 129 -18.03 -5.28 8.16
C LYS A 129 -17.14 -6.05 7.18
N TYR A 130 -17.13 -5.70 5.89
CA TYR A 130 -16.33 -6.42 4.89
C TYR A 130 -14.88 -5.95 4.87
N LEU A 131 -14.64 -4.64 5.05
CA LEU A 131 -13.30 -4.08 5.21
C LEU A 131 -12.67 -4.57 6.51
N GLN A 132 -13.40 -4.47 7.62
CA GLN A 132 -12.91 -4.95 8.92
C GLN A 132 -12.61 -6.45 8.89
N LYS A 133 -13.47 -7.28 8.29
CA LYS A 133 -13.24 -8.72 8.20
C LYS A 133 -11.98 -9.07 7.39
N LYS A 134 -11.77 -8.46 6.23
CA LYS A 134 -10.57 -8.78 5.42
C LYS A 134 -9.30 -8.25 6.08
N ALA A 135 -9.35 -7.06 6.68
CA ALA A 135 -8.21 -6.49 7.40
C ALA A 135 -7.84 -7.34 8.61
N SER A 136 -8.82 -7.75 9.43
CA SER A 136 -8.56 -8.58 10.61
C SER A 136 -7.93 -9.91 10.25
N ILE A 137 -8.43 -10.60 9.21
CA ILE A 137 -7.83 -11.87 8.75
C ILE A 137 -6.34 -11.71 8.43
N ILE A 138 -5.96 -10.63 7.75
CA ILE A 138 -4.57 -10.38 7.35
C ILE A 138 -3.72 -9.99 8.56
N VAL A 139 -4.20 -9.03 9.36
CA VAL A 139 -3.50 -8.53 10.55
C VAL A 139 -3.31 -9.62 11.60
N ASP A 140 -4.30 -10.50 11.80
CA ASP A 140 -4.20 -11.64 12.72
C ASP A 140 -3.08 -12.61 12.31
N VAL A 141 -2.89 -12.82 11.01
CA VAL A 141 -1.79 -13.66 10.50
C VAL A 141 -0.43 -13.00 10.74
N TYR A 142 -0.33 -11.67 10.55
CA TYR A 142 0.89 -10.92 10.88
C TYR A 142 1.22 -11.01 12.37
N ASN A 143 0.24 -10.72 13.24
CA ASN A 143 0.41 -10.79 14.70
C ASN A 143 0.74 -12.20 15.20
N GLY A 144 0.38 -13.23 14.43
CA GLY A 144 0.72 -14.62 14.72
C GLY A 144 2.15 -15.02 14.37
N ALA A 145 2.89 -14.18 13.63
CA ALA A 145 4.27 -14.47 13.20
C ALA A 145 5.26 -14.32 14.36
N LYS A 146 6.18 -15.29 14.49
CA LYS A 146 7.09 -15.39 15.64
C LYS A 146 8.54 -15.56 15.22
N GLN A 147 9.44 -15.07 16.06
CA GLN A 147 10.87 -15.29 15.92
C GLN A 147 11.17 -16.81 15.94
N ASP A 148 12.04 -17.24 15.03
CA ASP A 148 12.47 -18.63 14.87
C ASP A 148 11.36 -19.65 14.54
N ASP A 149 10.19 -19.17 14.07
CA ASP A 149 9.11 -20.01 13.50
C ASP A 149 8.91 -19.68 12.01
N GLU A 150 9.61 -20.43 11.16
CA GLU A 150 9.60 -20.24 9.70
C GLU A 150 8.21 -20.45 9.08
N ILE A 151 7.37 -21.32 9.66
CA ILE A 151 6.01 -21.58 9.15
C ILE A 151 5.11 -20.37 9.42
N SER A 152 5.23 -19.76 10.59
CA SER A 152 4.49 -18.54 10.92
C SER A 152 4.90 -17.36 10.03
N LEU A 153 6.20 -17.20 9.78
CA LEU A 153 6.73 -16.18 8.88
C LEU A 153 6.25 -16.41 7.44
N TYR A 154 6.29 -17.66 6.96
CA TYR A 154 5.77 -18.00 5.64
C TYR A 154 4.29 -17.65 5.49
N LYS A 155 3.45 -17.95 6.49
CA LYS A 155 2.03 -17.56 6.48
C LYS A 155 1.84 -16.04 6.41
N ALA A 156 2.65 -15.27 7.16
CA ALA A 156 2.63 -13.81 7.09
C ALA A 156 3.05 -13.30 5.70
N MET A 157 4.07 -13.89 5.08
CA MET A 157 4.45 -13.55 3.71
C MET A 157 3.34 -13.86 2.70
N VAL A 158 2.67 -15.01 2.82
CA VAL A 158 1.52 -15.36 1.96
C VAL A 158 0.37 -14.38 2.14
N ALA A 159 0.04 -14.01 3.38
CA ALA A 159 -0.99 -13.00 3.66
C ALA A 159 -0.62 -11.65 3.04
N SER A 160 0.65 -11.24 3.14
CA SER A 160 1.17 -10.02 2.51
C SER A 160 1.03 -10.06 0.99
N VAL A 161 1.44 -11.14 0.34
CA VAL A 161 1.27 -11.29 -1.11
C VAL A 161 -0.21 -11.28 -1.53
N TYR A 162 -1.10 -11.91 -0.76
CA TYR A 162 -2.54 -11.83 -1.04
C TYR A 162 -3.11 -10.44 -0.84
N LEU A 163 -2.61 -9.68 0.12
CA LEU A 163 -3.01 -8.29 0.30
C LEU A 163 -2.62 -7.47 -0.94
N GLU A 164 -1.32 -7.46 -1.25
CA GLU A 164 -0.67 -6.72 -2.34
C GLU A 164 -1.22 -7.11 -3.71
N SER A 165 -1.17 -8.40 -4.05
CA SER A 165 -1.41 -8.89 -5.41
C SER A 165 -2.86 -9.28 -5.68
N PHE A 166 -3.76 -9.21 -4.70
CA PHE A 166 -5.15 -9.65 -4.88
C PHE A 166 -6.19 -8.74 -4.21
N LEU A 167 -6.13 -8.54 -2.89
CA LEU A 167 -7.21 -7.85 -2.17
C LEU A 167 -7.38 -6.38 -2.59
N PHE A 168 -6.28 -5.69 -2.88
CA PHE A 168 -6.33 -4.31 -3.38
C PHE A 168 -7.04 -4.16 -4.73
N TYR A 169 -6.98 -5.17 -5.61
CA TYR A 169 -7.52 -5.05 -6.97
C TYR A 169 -9.03 -4.83 -7.03
N SER A 170 -9.75 -5.24 -5.98
CA SER A 170 -11.17 -4.89 -5.83
C SER A 170 -11.43 -3.38 -5.67
N GLY A 171 -10.48 -2.65 -5.09
CA GLY A 171 -10.51 -1.19 -4.99
C GLY A 171 -9.88 -0.51 -6.21
N PHE A 172 -8.75 -1.01 -6.72
CA PHE A 172 -8.08 -0.44 -7.89
C PHE A 172 -8.90 -0.48 -9.17
N TYR A 173 -9.82 -1.44 -9.29
CA TYR A 173 -10.66 -1.57 -10.47
C TYR A 173 -11.37 -0.27 -10.86
N TYR A 174 -11.93 0.46 -9.90
CA TYR A 174 -12.78 1.60 -10.21
C TYR A 174 -12.00 2.85 -10.66
N PRO A 175 -10.87 3.24 -10.00
CA PRO A 175 -9.97 4.25 -10.54
C PRO A 175 -9.40 3.89 -11.91
N LEU A 176 -9.01 2.62 -12.13
CA LEU A 176 -8.53 2.18 -13.45
C LEU A 176 -9.61 2.24 -14.52
N LEU A 177 -10.86 1.91 -14.19
CA LEU A 177 -11.99 2.04 -15.11
C LEU A 177 -12.21 3.50 -15.51
N CYS A 178 -12.16 4.44 -14.56
CA CYS A 178 -12.25 5.87 -14.85
C CYS A 178 -11.09 6.32 -15.74
N TYR A 179 -9.86 5.93 -15.39
CA TYR A 179 -8.64 6.26 -16.12
C TYR A 179 -8.70 5.78 -17.58
N GLY A 180 -9.10 4.52 -17.81
CA GLY A 180 -9.27 3.97 -19.16
C GLY A 180 -10.35 4.67 -20.01
N GLN A 181 -11.24 5.45 -19.38
CA GLN A 181 -12.27 6.25 -20.04
C GLN A 181 -11.87 7.73 -20.19
N GLY A 182 -10.63 8.11 -19.86
CA GLY A 182 -10.20 9.51 -19.92
C GLY A 182 -10.70 10.37 -18.75
N ARG A 183 -11.18 9.75 -17.66
CA ARG A 183 -11.75 10.44 -16.49
C ARG A 183 -10.82 10.29 -15.29
N LEU A 184 -10.75 11.33 -14.46
CA LEU A 184 -9.90 11.34 -13.26
C LEU A 184 -8.45 10.93 -13.57
N MET A 185 -7.90 11.48 -14.66
CA MET A 185 -6.61 11.05 -15.21
C MET A 185 -5.45 11.23 -14.22
N GLN A 186 -5.47 12.29 -13.42
CA GLN A 186 -4.38 12.60 -12.49
C GLN A 186 -4.39 11.62 -11.31
N SER A 187 -5.57 11.37 -10.74
CA SER A 187 -5.77 10.35 -9.71
C SER A 187 -5.45 8.95 -10.25
N GLY A 188 -5.86 8.64 -11.48
CA GLY A 188 -5.56 7.36 -12.11
C GLY A 188 -4.06 7.14 -12.35
N GLU A 189 -3.30 8.20 -12.66
CA GLU A 189 -1.84 8.12 -12.75
C GLU A 189 -1.20 7.80 -11.40
N ILE A 190 -1.65 8.46 -10.32
CA ILE A 190 -1.25 8.12 -8.94
C ILE A 190 -1.54 6.64 -8.64
N ILE A 191 -2.75 6.15 -8.96
CA ILE A 191 -3.11 4.74 -8.72
C ILE A 191 -2.23 3.79 -9.54
N ASN A 192 -1.88 4.13 -10.78
CA ASN A 192 -0.94 3.34 -11.57
C ASN A 192 0.47 3.31 -10.96
N LEU A 193 0.95 4.42 -10.38
CA LEU A 193 2.24 4.44 -9.68
C LEU A 193 2.24 3.55 -8.44
N ILE A 194 1.14 3.55 -7.68
CA ILE A 194 0.93 2.62 -6.55
C ILE A 194 0.96 1.17 -7.03
N ILE A 195 0.16 0.81 -8.04
CA ILE A 195 0.10 -0.55 -8.58
C ILE A 195 1.46 -1.03 -9.09
N ARG A 196 2.20 -0.18 -9.81
CA ARG A 196 3.51 -0.51 -10.37
C ARG A 196 4.50 -0.97 -9.29
N ARG A 197 4.38 -0.47 -8.06
CA ARG A 197 5.24 -0.84 -6.94
C ARG A 197 4.68 -2.04 -6.16
N ILE A 198 3.37 -2.23 -6.12
CA ILE A 198 2.73 -3.41 -5.52
C ILE A 198 2.99 -4.69 -6.35
N ALA A 199 3.11 -4.55 -7.67
CA ALA A 199 3.35 -5.66 -8.60
C ALA A 199 4.84 -5.96 -8.86
N ALA A 200 5.76 -5.18 -8.27
CA ALA A 200 7.21 -5.26 -8.50
C ALA A 200 7.94 -5.79 -7.28
#